data_AF-A0A2L1UY57-F1
#
_entry.id   AF-A0A2L1UY57-F1
#
_cell.length_a   1.000
_cell.length_b   1.000
_cell.length_c   1.000
_cell.angle_alpha   90.00
_cell.angle_beta   90.00
_cell.angle_gamma   90.00
#
_symmetry.space_group_name_H-M   'P 1'
#
loop_
_entity.id
_entity.type
_entity.pdbx_description
1 polymer ?
#
loop_
_entity_poly.entity_id
_entity_poly.type
_entity_poly.pdbx_seq_one_letter_code
_entity_poly.pdbx_strand_id
1 'polypeptide(L)'
;MSVIQSLIKQAFGTGNSNEAASFLASACNRMKAMDKTTIAREVESALKGVSFGRSDADKAKIKTVFKDTAVTLERLASLEKQVRSLTNELAVARHKPATVNSDNGNLEEIGRMRDEAFRLNARISELQRQAEIQRIQHADELALVRSRQRTAGASTSAELDAANKLISYTGSQMAAMAAARDKLQQRLDQMESDSESRAGEEESKRHAANRRADGNYALLEQQKELTSEANRKISQLRVSLKREEFEGQSAKENLAKLKKLLAERDDENARLTEGFRQNEEDCERLGNALERTQQEFAAYKAKKERFSRWIHMPGAMMGIAVSAIILYSGAQPGHLYDSLAPAALLGSVVYALSHMIAYTRKA
;
A
#
# COMPACT_ATOMS: atom_id res chain seq x y z
N MET A 1 19.97 108.41 4.29
CA MET A 1 19.19 107.65 3.29
C MET A 1 19.98 107.69 1.98
N SER A 2 20.21 106.53 1.33
CA SER A 2 21.02 106.47 0.09
C SER A 2 20.25 107.13 -1.06
N VAL A 3 20.95 107.83 -1.96
CA VAL A 3 20.32 108.55 -3.08
C VAL A 3 19.61 107.56 -4.03
N ILE A 4 20.14 106.34 -4.17
CA ILE A 4 19.54 105.27 -4.96
C ILE A 4 18.22 104.81 -4.33
N GLN A 5 18.17 104.66 -3.00
CA GLN A 5 16.93 104.31 -2.28
C GLN A 5 15.85 105.39 -2.44
N SER A 6 16.24 106.66 -2.40
CA SER A 6 15.31 107.79 -2.59
C SER A 6 14.70 107.80 -3.99
N LEU A 7 15.52 107.56 -5.03
CA LEU A 7 15.06 107.51 -6.42
C LEU A 7 14.12 106.32 -6.68
N ILE A 8 14.42 105.16 -6.10
CA ILE A 8 13.57 103.97 -6.20
C ILE A 8 12.23 104.22 -5.48
N LYS A 9 12.25 104.78 -4.26
CA LYS A 9 11.02 105.11 -3.54
C LYS A 9 10.19 106.20 -4.23
N GLN A 10 10.83 107.21 -4.82
CA GLN A 10 10.13 108.22 -5.62
C GLN A 10 9.52 107.58 -6.88
N ALA A 11 10.24 106.72 -7.59
CA ALA A 11 9.71 106.04 -8.76
C ALA A 11 8.44 105.19 -8.47
N PHE A 12 8.37 104.57 -7.30
CA PHE A 12 7.19 103.81 -6.88
C PHE A 12 6.12 104.66 -6.17
N GLY A 13 6.44 105.90 -5.79
CA GLY A 13 5.52 106.83 -5.14
C GLY A 13 4.86 107.84 -6.09
N THR A 14 5.33 107.98 -7.34
CA THR A 14 4.71 108.88 -8.32
C THR A 14 3.56 108.19 -9.08
N GLY A 15 2.48 108.94 -9.36
CA GLY A 15 1.37 108.47 -10.19
C GLY A 15 1.59 108.62 -11.70
N ASN A 16 2.73 109.20 -12.11
CA ASN A 16 3.06 109.47 -13.51
C ASN A 16 4.14 108.48 -14.00
N SER A 17 3.78 107.63 -14.97
CA SER A 17 4.65 106.56 -15.49
C SER A 17 5.94 107.07 -16.13
N ASN A 18 5.92 108.27 -16.74
CA ASN A 18 7.09 108.82 -17.44
C ASN A 18 8.15 109.34 -16.46
N GLU A 19 7.71 109.89 -15.33
CA GLU A 19 8.58 110.31 -14.23
C GLU A 19 9.15 109.10 -13.48
N ALA A 20 8.30 108.09 -13.21
CA ALA A 20 8.74 106.84 -12.60
C ALA A 20 9.85 106.16 -13.43
N ALA A 21 9.70 106.11 -14.75
CA ALA A 21 10.70 105.56 -15.66
C ALA A 21 12.01 106.36 -15.62
N SER A 22 11.94 107.70 -15.55
CA SER A 22 13.11 108.58 -15.47
C SER A 22 13.88 108.43 -14.15
N PHE A 23 13.17 108.27 -13.03
CA PHE A 23 13.78 108.02 -11.71
C PHE A 23 14.43 106.63 -11.64
N LEU A 24 13.80 105.59 -12.20
CA LEU A 24 14.42 104.26 -12.30
C LEU A 24 15.64 104.25 -13.22
N ALA A 25 15.59 104.94 -14.35
CA ALA A 25 16.75 105.06 -15.25
C ALA A 25 17.93 105.77 -14.57
N SER A 26 17.65 106.83 -13.81
CA SER A 26 18.66 107.54 -13.01
C SER A 26 19.25 106.66 -11.90
N ALA A 27 18.42 105.87 -11.23
CA ALA A 27 18.88 104.89 -10.23
C ALA A 27 19.76 103.80 -10.86
N CYS A 28 19.35 103.24 -12.00
CA CYS A 28 20.11 102.23 -12.75
C CYS A 28 21.47 102.75 -13.22
N ASN A 29 21.54 103.99 -13.70
CA ASN A 29 22.81 104.61 -14.10
C ASN A 29 23.79 104.76 -12.93
N ARG A 30 23.29 105.06 -11.72
CA ARG A 30 24.12 105.18 -10.50
C ARG A 30 24.54 103.84 -9.93
N MET A 31 23.72 102.80 -10.08
CA MET A 31 24.04 101.43 -9.66
C MET A 31 25.05 100.74 -10.60
N LYS A 32 25.23 101.22 -11.83
CA LYS A 32 26.10 100.59 -12.84
C LYS A 32 27.58 100.47 -12.42
N ALA A 33 28.05 101.35 -11.53
CA ALA A 33 29.43 101.37 -11.05
C ALA A 33 29.63 100.64 -9.70
N MET A 34 28.60 99.97 -9.18
CA MET A 34 28.63 99.28 -7.89
C MET A 34 28.72 97.75 -8.05
N ASP A 35 29.15 97.05 -7.00
CA ASP A 35 29.18 95.59 -6.99
C ASP A 35 27.78 94.97 -6.81
N LYS A 36 27.58 93.76 -7.33
CA LYS A 36 26.28 93.07 -7.33
C LYS A 36 25.68 92.88 -5.93
N THR A 37 26.52 92.73 -4.89
CA THR A 37 26.03 92.50 -3.53
C THR A 37 25.55 93.78 -2.85
N THR A 38 26.17 94.92 -3.18
CA THR A 38 25.75 96.23 -2.70
C THR A 38 24.52 96.73 -3.45
N ILE A 39 24.40 96.44 -4.76
CA ILE A 39 23.18 96.72 -5.53
C ILE A 39 21.98 95.95 -4.94
N ALA A 40 22.15 94.65 -4.67
CA ALA A 40 21.07 93.83 -4.10
C ALA A 40 20.60 94.37 -2.74
N ARG A 41 21.54 94.73 -1.85
CA ARG A 41 21.22 95.31 -0.53
C ARG A 41 20.51 96.66 -0.63
N GLU A 42 20.94 97.54 -1.55
CA GLU A 42 20.33 98.85 -1.75
C GLU A 42 18.92 98.76 -2.34
N VAL A 43 18.69 97.86 -3.31
CA VAL A 43 17.37 97.60 -3.90
C VAL A 43 16.43 96.95 -2.89
N GLU A 44 16.90 95.95 -2.13
CA GLU A 44 16.11 95.28 -1.10
C GLU A 44 15.71 96.25 0.02
N SER A 45 16.64 97.10 0.47
CA SER A 45 16.37 98.15 1.45
C SER A 45 15.40 99.23 0.92
N ALA A 46 15.48 99.57 -0.37
CA ALA A 46 14.56 100.52 -0.99
C ALA A 46 13.14 99.97 -1.13
N LEU A 47 12.99 98.68 -1.42
CA LEU A 47 11.71 97.98 -1.58
C LEU A 47 11.05 97.61 -0.25
N LYS A 48 11.83 97.59 0.85
CA LYS A 48 11.30 97.39 2.20
C LYS A 48 10.42 98.58 2.60
N GLY A 49 9.10 98.41 2.44
CA GLY A 49 8.08 99.42 2.74
C GLY A 49 7.44 100.11 1.53
N VAL A 50 7.73 99.67 0.29
CA VAL A 50 6.99 100.11 -0.91
C VAL A 50 5.74 99.23 -1.05
N SER A 51 4.57 99.80 -0.76
CA SER A 51 3.28 99.15 -0.97
C SER A 51 2.89 99.22 -2.45
N PHE A 52 2.79 98.07 -3.12
CA PHE A 52 2.21 97.97 -4.47
C PHE A 52 0.69 98.12 -4.40
N GLY A 53 0.21 99.34 -4.15
CA GLY A 53 -1.18 99.71 -4.33
C GLY A 53 -1.49 99.88 -5.82
N ARG A 54 -1.69 98.78 -6.56
CA ARG A 54 -2.31 98.84 -7.89
C ARG A 54 -3.82 98.97 -7.71
N SER A 55 -4.33 100.20 -7.78
CA SER A 55 -5.71 100.44 -8.17
C SER A 55 -5.88 100.06 -9.65
N ASP A 56 -7.03 99.48 -9.99
CA ASP A 56 -7.48 99.09 -11.33
C ASP A 56 -6.99 97.73 -11.90
N ALA A 57 -7.60 96.62 -11.45
CA ALA A 57 -7.53 95.34 -12.17
C ALA A 57 -8.73 94.40 -11.95
N ASP A 58 -9.94 94.92 -11.69
CA ASP A 58 -11.02 94.12 -11.09
C ASP A 58 -12.06 93.50 -12.04
N LYS A 59 -11.82 93.40 -13.36
CA LYS A 59 -12.82 92.81 -14.27
C LYS A 59 -12.33 91.70 -15.20
N ALA A 60 -11.03 91.51 -15.39
CA ALA A 60 -10.51 90.50 -16.34
C ALA A 60 -10.09 89.16 -15.70
N LYS A 61 -9.74 89.12 -14.41
CA LYS A 61 -9.20 87.91 -13.76
C LYS A 61 -10.26 86.97 -13.15
N ILE A 62 -11.51 87.42 -12.99
CA ILE A 62 -12.59 86.59 -12.42
C ILE A 62 -12.97 85.45 -13.39
N LYS A 63 -12.92 85.70 -14.72
CA LYS A 63 -13.19 84.67 -15.73
C LYS A 63 -12.09 83.61 -15.85
N THR A 64 -10.84 83.89 -15.46
CA THR A 64 -9.73 82.93 -15.61
C THR A 64 -9.65 81.99 -14.42
N VAL A 65 -9.79 82.48 -13.17
CA VAL A 65 -9.70 81.63 -11.97
C VAL A 65 -10.87 80.64 -11.85
N PHE A 66 -12.10 81.04 -12.21
CA PHE A 66 -13.24 80.13 -12.26
C PHE A 66 -13.14 79.10 -13.41
N LYS A 67 -12.49 79.46 -14.52
CA LYS A 67 -12.18 78.50 -15.59
C LYS A 67 -11.08 77.54 -15.17
N ASP A 68 -10.05 78.03 -14.48
CA ASP A 68 -8.92 77.21 -14.03
C ASP A 68 -9.39 76.18 -12.99
N THR A 69 -10.23 76.58 -12.03
CA THR A 69 -10.83 75.67 -11.02
C THR A 69 -11.77 74.62 -11.61
N ALA A 70 -12.56 74.96 -12.64
CA ALA A 70 -13.39 73.98 -13.34
C ALA A 70 -12.54 72.99 -14.17
N VAL A 71 -11.50 73.49 -14.84
CA VAL A 71 -10.55 72.66 -15.62
C VAL A 71 -9.75 71.72 -14.72
N THR A 72 -9.37 72.17 -13.51
CA THR A 72 -8.66 71.32 -12.55
C THR A 72 -9.58 70.26 -11.94
N LEU A 73 -10.86 70.57 -11.63
CA LEU A 73 -11.85 69.57 -11.23
C LEU A 73 -12.13 68.53 -12.33
N GLU A 74 -12.20 68.95 -13.59
CA GLU A 74 -12.39 68.04 -14.73
C GLU A 74 -11.17 67.11 -14.92
N ARG A 75 -9.96 67.64 -14.76
CA ARG A 75 -8.73 66.84 -14.76
C ARG A 75 -8.68 65.86 -13.60
N LEU A 76 -9.14 66.25 -12.41
CA LEU A 76 -9.19 65.39 -11.23
C LEU A 76 -10.20 64.25 -11.43
N ALA A 77 -11.38 64.54 -11.98
CA ALA A 77 -12.36 63.52 -12.33
C ALA A 77 -11.86 62.54 -13.42
N SER A 78 -11.09 63.03 -14.39
CA SER A 78 -10.44 62.18 -15.41
C SER A 78 -9.37 61.26 -14.81
N LEU A 79 -8.53 61.80 -13.91
CA LEU A 79 -7.52 61.02 -13.19
C LEU A 79 -8.14 59.97 -12.29
N GLU A 80 -9.21 60.29 -11.56
CA GLU A 80 -9.93 59.32 -10.72
C GLU A 80 -10.55 58.19 -11.56
N LYS A 81 -11.09 58.49 -12.76
CA LYS A 81 -11.58 57.46 -13.68
C LYS A 81 -10.45 56.54 -14.18
N GLN A 82 -9.29 57.11 -14.51
CA GLN A 82 -8.12 56.32 -14.93
C GLN A 82 -7.61 55.43 -13.80
N VAL A 83 -7.55 55.93 -12.56
CA VAL A 83 -7.18 55.13 -11.39
C VAL A 83 -8.15 53.96 -11.18
N ARG A 84 -9.46 54.18 -11.28
CA ARG A 84 -10.46 53.09 -11.17
C ARG A 84 -10.32 52.06 -12.29
N SER A 85 -10.10 52.49 -13.53
CA SER A 85 -9.88 51.59 -14.68
C SER A 85 -8.65 50.70 -14.47
N LEU A 86 -7.52 51.29 -14.09
CA LEU A 86 -6.27 50.57 -13.86
C LEU A 86 -6.36 49.65 -12.63
N THR A 87 -7.11 50.04 -11.60
CA THR A 87 -7.34 49.18 -10.42
C THR A 87 -8.17 47.95 -10.79
N ASN A 88 -9.17 48.11 -11.67
CA ASN A 88 -9.96 46.99 -12.20
C ASN A 88 -9.10 46.07 -13.09
N GLU A 89 -8.26 46.64 -13.96
CA GLU A 89 -7.32 45.85 -14.78
C GLU A 89 -6.33 45.06 -13.90
N LEU A 90 -5.83 45.66 -12.82
CA LEU A 90 -4.94 44.99 -11.86
C LEU A 90 -5.68 43.88 -11.09
N ALA A 91 -6.93 44.12 -10.68
CA ALA A 91 -7.77 43.09 -10.07
C ALA A 91 -8.04 41.91 -11.02
N VAL A 92 -8.31 42.20 -12.30
CA VAL A 92 -8.50 41.18 -13.35
C VAL A 92 -7.21 40.41 -13.60
N ALA A 93 -6.06 41.09 -13.68
CA ALA A 93 -4.75 40.44 -13.84
C ALA A 93 -4.38 39.55 -12.64
N ARG A 94 -4.76 39.94 -11.42
CA ARG A 94 -4.61 39.10 -10.21
C ARG A 94 -5.58 37.92 -10.15
N HIS A 95 -6.77 38.08 -10.70
CA HIS A 95 -7.83 37.06 -10.67
C HIS A 95 -7.88 36.18 -11.90
N LYS A 96 -7.09 36.42 -12.95
CA LYS A 96 -6.98 35.51 -14.09
C LYS A 96 -6.28 34.24 -13.58
N PRO A 97 -7.01 33.13 -13.35
CA PRO A 97 -6.37 31.92 -12.87
C PRO A 97 -5.45 31.44 -13.98
N ALA A 98 -4.19 31.19 -13.64
CA ALA A 98 -3.31 30.42 -14.50
C ALA A 98 -4.09 29.15 -14.88
N THR A 99 -4.47 29.03 -16.15
CA THR A 99 -5.03 27.79 -16.67
C THR A 99 -3.91 26.77 -16.60
N VAL A 100 -3.88 26.07 -15.47
CA VAL A 100 -3.04 24.92 -15.19
C VAL A 100 -3.33 23.89 -16.27
N ASN A 101 -2.45 23.80 -17.26
CA ASN A 101 -2.13 22.60 -18.02
C ASN A 101 -0.89 22.88 -18.89
N SER A 102 0.11 22.01 -18.77
CA SER A 102 1.38 21.94 -19.53
C SER A 102 2.58 22.64 -18.89
N ASP A 103 3.47 21.79 -18.37
CA ASP A 103 4.76 22.09 -17.79
C ASP A 103 5.73 22.77 -18.78
N ASN A 104 6.64 23.57 -18.23
CA ASN A 104 7.78 24.28 -18.85
C ASN A 104 7.54 25.60 -19.63
N GLY A 105 6.30 26.00 -19.94
CA GLY A 105 6.01 27.35 -20.50
C GLY A 105 5.66 28.43 -19.46
N ASN A 106 5.30 28.02 -18.24
CA ASN A 106 4.57 28.88 -17.28
C ASN A 106 5.44 29.79 -16.41
N LEU A 107 6.74 29.53 -16.23
CA LEU A 107 7.58 30.35 -15.35
C LEU A 107 7.87 31.74 -15.94
N GLU A 108 8.09 31.83 -17.25
CA GLU A 108 8.28 33.11 -17.93
C GLU A 108 6.98 33.92 -18.00
N GLU A 109 5.84 33.27 -18.19
CA GLU A 109 4.54 33.95 -18.28
C GLU A 109 4.09 34.47 -16.90
N ILE A 110 4.31 33.69 -15.83
CA ILE A 110 4.13 34.15 -14.45
C ILE A 110 5.09 35.29 -14.12
N GLY A 111 6.34 35.23 -14.58
CA GLY A 111 7.32 36.31 -14.44
C GLY A 111 6.85 37.61 -15.11
N ARG A 112 6.40 37.52 -16.37
CA ARG A 112 5.86 38.66 -17.13
C ARG A 112 4.63 39.26 -16.48
N MET A 113 3.67 38.43 -16.04
CA MET A 113 2.47 38.92 -15.35
C MET A 113 2.81 39.57 -14.00
N ARG A 114 3.81 39.06 -13.28
CA ARG A 114 4.29 39.65 -12.03
C ARG A 114 4.94 41.02 -12.28
N ASP A 115 5.77 41.13 -13.31
CA ASP A 115 6.42 42.39 -13.69
C ASP A 115 5.41 43.43 -14.19
N GLU A 116 4.39 43.00 -14.94
CA GLU A 116 3.27 43.85 -15.36
C GLU A 116 2.46 44.34 -14.16
N ALA A 117 2.15 43.45 -13.20
CA ALA A 117 1.47 43.82 -11.97
C ALA A 117 2.29 44.83 -11.13
N PHE A 118 3.61 44.67 -11.06
CA PHE A 118 4.49 45.65 -10.40
C PHE A 118 4.50 47.01 -11.10
N ARG A 119 4.59 47.03 -12.45
CA ARG A 119 4.54 48.29 -13.22
C ARG A 119 3.21 49.00 -13.07
N LEU A 120 2.10 48.26 -13.11
CA LEU A 120 0.76 48.82 -12.90
C LEU A 120 0.62 49.38 -11.48
N ASN A 121 1.10 48.66 -10.47
CA ASN A 121 1.04 49.12 -9.08
C ASN A 121 1.88 50.39 -8.86
N ALA A 122 3.09 50.47 -9.44
CA ALA A 122 3.91 51.67 -9.40
C ALA A 122 3.22 52.87 -10.08
N ARG A 123 2.54 52.63 -11.22
CA ARG A 123 1.80 53.67 -11.94
C ARG A 123 0.56 54.14 -11.19
N ILE A 124 -0.16 53.24 -10.51
CA ILE A 124 -1.29 53.59 -9.66
C ILE A 124 -0.83 54.45 -8.48
N SER A 125 0.25 54.07 -7.80
CA SER A 125 0.81 54.87 -6.70
C SER A 125 1.22 56.27 -7.13
N GLU A 126 1.83 56.42 -8.31
CA GLU A 126 2.18 57.74 -8.85
C GLU A 126 0.95 58.57 -9.21
N LEU A 127 -0.09 57.95 -9.80
CA LEU A 127 -1.36 58.64 -10.09
C LEU A 127 -2.09 59.06 -8.81
N GLN A 128 -2.06 58.24 -7.76
CA GLN A 128 -2.61 58.58 -6.45
C GLN A 128 -1.86 59.77 -5.83
N ARG A 129 -0.53 59.78 -5.93
CA ARG A 129 0.30 60.90 -5.47
C ARG A 129 -0.04 62.20 -6.23
N GLN A 130 -0.23 62.12 -7.54
CA GLN A 130 -0.63 63.27 -8.36
C GLN A 130 -2.04 63.77 -8.02
N ALA A 131 -2.99 62.87 -7.77
CA ALA A 131 -4.33 63.23 -7.33
C ALA A 131 -4.31 63.93 -5.96
N GLU A 132 -3.47 63.46 -5.03
CA GLU A 132 -3.33 64.07 -3.71
C GLU A 132 -2.70 65.47 -3.78
N ILE A 133 -1.67 65.65 -4.61
CA ILE A 133 -1.07 66.98 -4.86
C ILE A 133 -2.11 67.95 -5.43
N GLN A 134 -2.92 67.50 -6.38
CA GLN A 134 -3.98 68.33 -6.95
C GLN A 134 -5.08 68.67 -5.92
N ARG A 135 -5.43 67.73 -5.04
CA ARG A 135 -6.37 68.00 -3.94
C ARG A 135 -5.84 69.05 -2.97
N ILE A 136 -4.56 68.98 -2.61
CA ILE A 136 -3.91 69.96 -1.75
C ILE A 136 -3.90 71.34 -2.43
N GLN A 137 -3.51 71.41 -3.71
CA GLN A 137 -3.52 72.65 -4.48
C GLN A 137 -4.93 73.26 -4.57
N HIS A 138 -5.95 72.45 -4.82
CA HIS A 138 -7.34 72.90 -4.80
C HIS A 138 -7.81 73.40 -3.43
N ALA A 139 -7.39 72.74 -2.35
CA ALA A 139 -7.72 73.18 -1.00
C ALA A 139 -7.09 74.54 -0.68
N ASP A 140 -5.84 74.76 -1.11
CA ASP A 140 -5.13 76.03 -0.97
C ASP A 140 -5.77 77.15 -1.81
N GLU A 141 -6.17 76.86 -3.05
CA GLU A 141 -6.93 77.79 -3.90
C GLU A 141 -8.27 78.17 -3.28
N LEU A 142 -9.02 77.21 -2.74
CA LEU A 142 -10.28 77.46 -2.04
C LEU A 142 -10.07 78.28 -0.76
N ALA A 143 -8.99 78.04 -0.02
CA ALA A 143 -8.63 78.83 1.16
C ALA A 143 -8.31 80.30 0.79
N LEU A 144 -7.60 80.51 -0.32
CA LEU A 144 -7.31 81.84 -0.88
C LEU A 144 -8.57 82.55 -1.38
N VAL A 145 -9.51 81.85 -2.02
CA VAL A 145 -10.80 82.42 -2.44
C VAL A 145 -11.64 82.81 -1.23
N ARG A 146 -11.69 81.94 -0.20
CA ARG A 146 -12.42 82.22 1.06
C ARG A 146 -11.81 83.38 1.84
N SER A 147 -10.49 83.51 1.88
CA SER A 147 -9.83 84.65 2.54
C SER A 147 -10.11 85.96 1.82
N ARG A 148 -10.12 85.95 0.48
CA ARG A 148 -10.47 87.11 -0.36
C ARG A 148 -11.96 87.48 -0.26
N GLN A 149 -12.86 86.50 -0.19
CA GLN A 149 -14.29 86.74 0.07
C GLN A 149 -14.52 87.34 1.46
N ARG A 150 -13.79 86.89 2.49
CA ARG A 150 -13.87 87.49 3.84
C ARG A 150 -13.39 88.93 3.87
N THR A 151 -12.40 89.30 3.06
CA THR A 151 -11.93 90.70 2.94
C THR A 151 -12.81 91.58 2.07
N ALA A 152 -13.66 91.02 1.20
CA ALA A 152 -14.50 91.78 0.26
C ALA A 152 -15.83 92.31 0.84
N GLY A 153 -16.12 92.06 2.12
CA GLY A 153 -17.22 92.72 2.82
C GLY A 153 -18.62 92.17 2.51
N ALA A 154 -19.21 91.52 3.51
CA ALA A 154 -20.63 91.58 3.90
C ALA A 154 -21.72 91.80 2.80
N SER A 155 -21.79 90.96 1.77
CA SER A 155 -23.04 90.73 1.00
C SER A 155 -23.77 89.52 1.60
N THR A 156 -24.57 89.80 2.62
CA THR A 156 -25.11 88.84 3.59
C THR A 156 -26.42 88.18 3.15
N SER A 157 -26.60 86.93 3.58
CA SER A 157 -27.82 86.10 3.51
C SER A 157 -27.94 85.14 2.32
N ALA A 158 -28.13 85.60 1.08
CA ALA A 158 -28.52 84.69 -0.01
C ALA A 158 -27.41 83.70 -0.43
N GLU A 159 -26.16 84.17 -0.51
CA GLU A 159 -25.01 83.31 -0.83
C GLU A 159 -24.64 82.39 0.33
N LEU A 160 -24.87 82.84 1.56
CA LEU A 160 -24.65 82.08 2.78
C LEU A 160 -25.71 80.96 2.93
N ASP A 161 -26.96 81.23 2.55
CA ASP A 161 -28.02 80.22 2.45
C ASP A 161 -27.77 79.24 1.30
N ALA A 162 -27.27 79.70 0.15
CA ALA A 162 -26.88 78.82 -0.96
C ALA A 162 -25.71 77.92 -0.55
N ALA A 163 -24.71 78.45 0.15
CA ALA A 163 -23.60 77.69 0.69
C ALA A 163 -24.06 76.68 1.76
N ASN A 164 -24.95 77.08 2.67
CA ASN A 164 -25.53 76.17 3.68
C ASN A 164 -26.37 75.05 3.05
N LYS A 165 -27.14 75.33 1.99
CA LYS A 165 -27.86 74.30 1.22
C LYS A 165 -26.90 73.34 0.52
N LEU A 166 -25.80 73.84 -0.04
CA LEU A 166 -24.75 73.00 -0.63
C LEU A 166 -24.04 72.13 0.41
N ILE A 167 -23.75 72.67 1.61
CA ILE A 167 -23.16 71.92 2.73
C ILE A 167 -24.13 70.83 3.23
N SER A 168 -25.42 71.16 3.36
CA SER A 168 -26.48 70.21 3.70
C SER A 168 -26.58 69.09 2.65
N TYR A 169 -26.62 69.45 1.37
CA TYR A 169 -26.71 68.51 0.27
C TYR A 169 -25.49 67.58 0.21
N THR A 170 -24.28 68.14 0.28
CA THR A 170 -23.03 67.35 0.31
C THR A 170 -22.90 66.50 1.57
N GLY A 171 -23.35 67.00 2.73
CA GLY A 171 -23.46 66.22 3.96
C GLY A 171 -24.41 65.02 3.83
N SER A 172 -25.58 65.22 3.21
CA SER A 172 -26.53 64.13 2.94
C SER A 172 -25.98 63.11 1.94
N GLN A 173 -25.23 63.55 0.93
CA GLN A 173 -24.60 62.67 -0.05
C GLN A 173 -23.45 61.88 0.57
N MET A 174 -22.65 62.48 1.45
CA MET A 174 -21.62 61.77 2.23
C MET A 174 -22.24 60.76 3.18
N ALA A 175 -23.33 61.09 3.87
CA ALA A 175 -24.04 60.15 4.74
C ALA A 175 -24.61 58.96 3.95
N ALA A 176 -25.18 59.21 2.77
CA ALA A 176 -25.65 58.15 1.87
C ALA A 176 -24.50 57.27 1.36
N MET A 177 -23.36 57.86 1.01
CA MET A 177 -22.16 57.10 0.63
C MET A 177 -21.56 56.30 1.79
N ALA A 178 -21.57 56.84 3.01
CA ALA A 178 -21.14 56.11 4.21
C ALA A 178 -22.05 54.90 4.49
N ALA A 179 -23.37 55.09 4.44
CA ALA A 179 -24.33 54.00 4.59
C ALA A 179 -24.19 52.93 3.49
N ALA A 180 -23.92 53.33 2.24
CA ALA A 180 -23.66 52.40 1.15
C ALA A 180 -22.34 51.63 1.35
N ARG A 181 -21.29 52.30 1.86
CA ARG A 181 -20.02 51.67 2.22
C ARG A 181 -20.21 50.63 3.32
N ASP A 182 -20.91 50.97 4.39
CA ASP A 182 -21.11 50.06 5.52
C ASP A 182 -21.96 48.84 5.11
N LYS A 183 -22.93 49.03 4.21
CA LYS A 183 -23.71 47.92 3.64
C LYS A 183 -22.87 47.01 2.74
N LEU A 184 -21.90 47.56 2.00
CA LEU A 184 -20.95 46.78 1.23
C LEU A 184 -19.97 46.04 2.14
N GLN A 185 -19.47 46.69 3.19
CA GLN A 185 -18.59 46.11 4.20
C GLN A 185 -19.27 44.91 4.88
N GLN A 186 -20.51 45.09 5.35
CA GLN A 186 -21.29 44.01 5.97
C GLN A 186 -21.48 42.81 5.04
N ARG A 187 -21.69 43.06 3.74
CA ARG A 187 -21.82 41.98 2.75
C ARG A 187 -20.50 41.27 2.49
N LEU A 188 -19.39 41.97 2.59
CA LEU A 188 -18.04 41.42 2.48
C LEU A 188 -17.75 40.51 3.68
N ASP A 189 -17.99 40.99 4.89
CA ASP A 189 -17.81 40.23 6.13
C ASP A 189 -18.69 38.96 6.14
N GLN A 190 -19.93 39.08 5.65
CA GLN A 190 -20.84 37.93 5.50
C GLN A 190 -20.31 36.91 4.48
N MET A 191 -19.79 37.37 3.34
CA MET A 191 -19.21 36.50 2.32
C MET A 191 -17.93 35.82 2.81
N GLU A 192 -17.10 36.52 3.59
CA GLU A 192 -15.90 35.95 4.22
C GLU A 192 -16.29 34.85 5.21
N SER A 193 -17.24 35.13 6.12
CA SER A 193 -17.73 34.14 7.09
C SER A 193 -18.38 32.91 6.42
N ASP A 194 -19.17 33.11 5.37
CA ASP A 194 -19.76 32.03 4.58
C ASP A 194 -18.67 31.20 3.87
N SER A 195 -17.61 31.86 3.37
CA SER A 195 -16.50 31.19 2.71
C SER A 195 -15.65 30.35 3.68
N GLU A 196 -15.38 30.87 4.88
CA GLU A 196 -14.68 30.16 5.96
C GLU A 196 -15.50 28.96 6.44
N SER A 197 -16.81 29.14 6.61
CA SER A 197 -17.71 28.06 7.00
C SER A 197 -17.73 26.94 5.96
N ARG A 198 -17.80 27.28 4.67
CA ARG A 198 -17.73 26.30 3.57
C ARG A 198 -16.38 25.60 3.50
N ALA A 199 -15.28 26.33 3.69
CA ALA A 199 -13.95 25.75 3.73
C ALA A 199 -13.79 24.75 4.88
N GLY A 200 -14.27 25.10 6.08
CA GLY A 200 -14.26 24.21 7.24
C GLY A 200 -15.14 22.96 7.05
N GLU A 201 -16.32 23.09 6.42
CA GLU A 201 -17.14 21.94 6.05
C GLU A 201 -16.46 21.02 5.04
N GLU A 202 -15.82 21.58 4.00
CA GLU A 202 -15.07 20.80 3.02
C GLU A 202 -13.89 20.06 3.65
N GLU A 203 -13.16 20.70 4.55
CA GLU A 203 -12.05 20.08 5.28
C GLU A 203 -12.55 18.95 6.19
N SER A 204 -13.67 19.15 6.90
CA SER A 204 -14.31 18.09 7.68
C SER A 204 -14.75 16.90 6.81
N LYS A 205 -15.32 17.16 5.62
CA LYS A 205 -15.66 16.13 4.64
C LYS A 205 -14.42 15.38 4.14
N ARG A 206 -13.31 16.09 3.89
CA ARG A 206 -12.03 15.48 3.50
C ARG A 206 -11.48 14.60 4.62
N HIS A 207 -11.48 15.05 5.87
CA HIS A 207 -11.05 14.24 7.01
C HIS A 207 -11.94 13.01 7.25
N ALA A 208 -13.25 13.13 7.05
CA ALA A 208 -14.16 12.00 7.13
C ALA A 208 -13.92 10.98 6.01
N ALA A 209 -13.67 11.45 4.78
CA ALA A 209 -13.32 10.59 3.66
C ALA A 209 -11.97 9.88 3.89
N ASN A 210 -10.97 10.59 4.44
CA ASN A 210 -9.66 10.00 4.72
C ASN A 210 -9.76 8.90 5.78
N ARG A 211 -10.50 9.13 6.87
CA ARG A 211 -10.77 8.09 7.89
C ARG A 211 -11.46 6.85 7.31
N ARG A 212 -12.40 7.02 6.36
CA ARG A 212 -13.02 5.90 5.66
C ARG A 212 -12.03 5.17 4.75
N ALA A 213 -11.16 5.90 4.07
CA ALA A 213 -10.11 5.32 3.24
C ALA A 213 -9.14 4.50 4.10
N ASP A 214 -8.67 5.05 5.23
CA ASP A 214 -7.81 4.35 6.19
C ASP A 214 -8.46 3.05 6.69
N GLY A 215 -9.76 3.10 7.03
CA GLY A 215 -10.52 1.90 7.39
C GLY A 215 -10.57 0.85 6.28
N ASN A 216 -10.76 1.28 5.02
CA ASN A 216 -10.74 0.38 3.86
C ASN A 216 -9.34 -0.21 3.61
N TYR A 217 -8.27 0.57 3.80
CA TYR A 217 -6.90 0.08 3.69
C TYR A 217 -6.59 -0.97 4.77
N ALA A 218 -7.02 -0.74 6.01
CA ALA A 218 -6.87 -1.72 7.09
C ALA A 218 -7.62 -3.04 6.80
N LEU A 219 -8.84 -2.96 6.27
CA LEU A 219 -9.59 -4.16 5.84
C LEU A 219 -8.89 -4.90 4.69
N LEU A 220 -8.33 -4.16 3.73
CA LEU A 220 -7.60 -4.75 2.61
C LEU A 220 -6.29 -5.43 3.08
N GLU A 221 -5.62 -4.84 4.06
CA GLU A 221 -4.45 -5.45 4.71
C GLU A 221 -4.81 -6.74 5.44
N GLN A 222 -5.89 -6.72 6.24
CA GLN A 222 -6.41 -7.91 6.90
C GLN A 222 -6.80 -9.00 5.88
N GLN A 223 -7.41 -8.62 4.75
CA GLN A 223 -7.75 -9.57 3.67
C GLN A 223 -6.49 -10.19 3.04
N LYS A 224 -5.44 -9.39 2.81
CA LYS A 224 -4.16 -9.88 2.29
C LYS A 224 -3.50 -10.85 3.27
N GLU A 225 -3.51 -10.53 4.56
CA GLU A 225 -2.95 -11.39 5.61
C GLU A 225 -3.69 -12.73 5.67
N LEU A 226 -5.03 -12.71 5.74
CA LEU A 226 -5.86 -13.91 5.70
C LEU A 226 -5.63 -14.76 4.45
N THR A 227 -5.48 -14.11 3.29
CA THR A 227 -5.17 -14.81 2.02
C THR A 227 -3.78 -15.46 2.08
N SER A 228 -2.80 -14.77 2.67
CA SER A 228 -1.45 -15.32 2.86
C SER A 228 -1.45 -16.52 3.81
N GLU A 229 -2.22 -16.45 4.90
CA GLU A 229 -2.36 -17.56 5.85
C GLU A 229 -3.07 -18.75 5.23
N ALA A 230 -4.14 -18.52 4.46
CA ALA A 230 -4.83 -19.56 3.71
C ALA A 230 -3.88 -20.25 2.72
N ASN A 231 -3.07 -19.48 1.99
CA ASN A 231 -2.08 -20.03 1.06
C ASN A 231 -0.98 -20.83 1.77
N ARG A 232 -0.55 -20.40 2.96
CA ARG A 232 0.39 -21.18 3.81
C ARG A 232 -0.24 -22.51 4.22
N LYS A 233 -1.48 -22.51 4.71
CA LYS A 233 -2.22 -23.73 5.08
C LYS A 233 -2.43 -24.66 3.88
N ILE A 234 -2.81 -24.13 2.71
CA ILE A 234 -2.94 -24.92 1.47
C ILE A 234 -1.60 -25.57 1.11
N SER A 235 -0.50 -24.84 1.23
CA SER A 235 0.84 -25.38 0.96
C SER A 235 1.23 -26.49 1.94
N GLN A 236 0.93 -26.31 3.23
CA GLN A 236 1.13 -27.34 4.25
C GLN A 236 0.30 -28.60 3.98
N LEU A 237 -0.99 -28.43 3.65
CA LEU A 237 -1.90 -29.54 3.31
C LEU A 237 -1.45 -30.28 2.04
N ARG A 238 -0.90 -29.58 1.05
CA ARG A 238 -0.33 -30.22 -0.14
C ARG A 238 0.90 -31.07 0.19
N VAL A 239 1.74 -30.61 1.11
CA VAL A 239 2.91 -31.37 1.57
C VAL A 239 2.49 -32.59 2.39
N SER A 240 1.51 -32.44 3.30
CA SER A 240 0.99 -33.57 4.08
C SER A 240 0.32 -34.61 3.18
N LEU A 241 -0.48 -34.18 2.20
CA LEU A 241 -1.12 -35.09 1.25
C LEU A 241 -0.08 -35.90 0.45
N LYS A 242 0.97 -35.26 -0.07
CA LYS A 242 2.06 -35.98 -0.77
C LYS A 242 2.76 -37.00 0.12
N ARG A 243 2.91 -36.70 1.41
CA ARG A 243 3.50 -37.64 2.38
C ARG A 243 2.58 -38.84 2.59
N GLU A 244 1.29 -38.61 2.79
CA GLU A 244 0.30 -39.69 2.93
C GLU A 244 0.22 -40.54 1.65
N GLU A 245 0.29 -39.93 0.46
CA GLU A 245 0.36 -40.65 -0.81
C GLU A 245 1.60 -41.55 -0.90
N PHE A 246 2.76 -41.06 -0.47
CA PHE A 246 3.99 -41.84 -0.43
C PHE A 246 3.91 -42.99 0.59
N GLU A 247 3.40 -42.73 1.79
CA GLU A 247 3.16 -43.76 2.81
C GLU A 247 2.17 -44.82 2.30
N GLY A 248 1.13 -44.41 1.60
CA GLY A 248 0.17 -45.31 0.95
C GLY A 248 0.79 -46.16 -0.16
N GLN A 249 1.69 -45.60 -0.98
CA GLN A 249 2.45 -46.36 -1.98
C GLN A 249 3.41 -47.37 -1.33
N SER A 250 4.13 -46.96 -0.28
CA SER A 250 5.01 -47.85 0.48
C SER A 250 4.24 -49.01 1.12
N ALA A 251 3.07 -48.73 1.70
CA ALA A 251 2.20 -49.76 2.27
C ALA A 251 1.71 -50.76 1.20
N LYS A 252 1.35 -50.28 0.00
CA LYS A 252 0.97 -51.16 -1.14
C LYS A 252 2.13 -52.06 -1.56
N GLU A 253 3.34 -51.52 -1.64
CA GLU A 253 4.53 -52.29 -1.99
C GLU A 253 4.84 -53.37 -0.94
N ASN A 254 4.77 -53.01 0.35
CA ASN A 254 4.95 -53.96 1.45
C ASN A 254 3.87 -55.04 1.46
N LEU A 255 2.62 -54.69 1.19
CA LEU A 255 1.51 -55.66 1.07
C LEU A 255 1.75 -56.62 -0.11
N ALA A 256 2.26 -56.13 -1.24
CA ALA A 256 2.61 -57.00 -2.37
C ALA A 256 3.75 -57.98 -2.02
N LYS A 257 4.78 -57.52 -1.30
CA LYS A 257 5.86 -58.38 -0.79
C LYS A 257 5.34 -59.45 0.16
N LEU A 258 4.48 -59.08 1.11
CA LEU A 258 3.86 -60.02 2.04
C LEU A 258 2.98 -61.05 1.33
N LYS A 259 2.17 -60.64 0.34
CA LYS A 259 1.38 -61.58 -0.47
C LYS A 259 2.25 -62.58 -1.21
N LYS A 260 3.39 -62.14 -1.74
CA LYS A 260 4.34 -63.04 -2.42
C LYS A 260 4.93 -64.07 -1.46
N LEU A 261 5.37 -63.63 -0.28
CA LEU A 261 5.88 -64.53 0.76
C LEU A 261 4.82 -65.52 1.25
N LEU A 262 3.57 -65.09 1.36
CA LEU A 262 2.46 -65.95 1.76
C LEU A 262 2.19 -67.01 0.70
N ALA A 263 2.19 -66.64 -0.59
CA ALA A 263 2.08 -67.61 -1.68
C ALA A 263 3.25 -68.61 -1.72
N GLU A 264 4.48 -68.15 -1.50
CA GLU A 264 5.66 -69.02 -1.40
C GLU A 264 5.53 -70.02 -0.23
N ARG A 265 5.02 -69.57 0.92
CA ARG A 265 4.74 -70.43 2.08
C ARG A 265 3.61 -71.42 1.82
N ASP A 266 2.56 -71.01 1.12
CA ASP A 266 1.46 -71.89 0.73
C ASP A 266 1.94 -72.99 -0.23
N ASP A 267 2.78 -72.65 -1.21
CA ASP A 267 3.42 -73.60 -2.13
C ASP A 267 4.33 -74.60 -1.37
N GLU A 268 5.13 -74.11 -0.42
CA GLU A 268 5.95 -74.95 0.44
C GLU A 268 5.10 -75.90 1.30
N ASN A 269 4.01 -75.41 1.90
CA ASN A 269 3.08 -76.23 2.67
C ASN A 269 2.40 -77.30 1.80
N ALA A 270 2.02 -76.96 0.56
CA ALA A 270 1.45 -77.91 -0.39
C ALA A 270 2.46 -79.02 -0.73
N ARG A 271 3.73 -78.66 -0.97
CA ARG A 271 4.81 -79.63 -1.21
C ARG A 271 5.07 -80.53 0.00
N LEU A 272 5.08 -79.97 1.21
CA LEU A 272 5.24 -80.74 2.43
C LEU A 272 4.07 -81.71 2.65
N THR A 273 2.83 -81.24 2.42
CA THR A 273 1.62 -82.08 2.54
C THR A 273 1.66 -83.25 1.56
N GLU A 274 2.05 -83.00 0.31
CA GLU A 274 2.23 -84.07 -0.69
C GLU A 274 3.37 -85.03 -0.31
N GLY A 275 4.47 -84.52 0.24
CA GLY A 275 5.55 -85.35 0.78
C GLY A 275 5.11 -86.22 1.96
N PHE A 276 4.29 -85.69 2.87
CA PHE A 276 3.68 -86.48 3.95
C PHE A 276 2.77 -87.58 3.39
N ARG A 277 1.93 -87.26 2.41
CA ARG A 277 1.05 -88.22 1.74
C ARG A 277 1.83 -89.37 1.09
N GLN A 278 2.92 -89.05 0.39
CA GLN A 278 3.79 -90.05 -0.23
C GLN A 278 4.49 -90.93 0.81
N ASN A 279 4.98 -90.33 1.90
CA ASN A 279 5.56 -91.10 3.01
C ASN A 279 4.53 -92.02 3.68
N GLU A 280 3.28 -91.57 3.85
CA GLU A 280 2.18 -92.41 4.35
C GLU A 280 1.92 -93.60 3.42
N GLU A 281 1.80 -93.37 2.10
CA GLU A 281 1.65 -94.46 1.12
C GLU A 281 2.82 -95.46 1.16
N ASP A 282 4.05 -94.96 1.29
CA ASP A 282 5.23 -95.82 1.38
C ASP A 282 5.27 -96.62 2.69
N CYS A 283 4.85 -96.01 3.81
CA CYS A 283 4.64 -96.72 5.08
C CYS A 283 3.59 -97.82 4.96
N GLU A 284 2.46 -97.57 4.28
CA GLU A 284 1.43 -98.58 4.02
C GLU A 284 1.95 -99.72 3.12
N ARG A 285 2.72 -99.39 2.07
CA ARG A 285 3.35 -100.41 1.21
C ARG A 285 4.32 -101.29 1.98
N LEU A 286 5.16 -100.69 2.82
CA LEU A 286 6.09 -101.41 3.69
C LEU A 286 5.34 -102.26 4.72
N GLY A 287 4.25 -101.75 5.30
CA GLY A 287 3.37 -102.50 6.21
C GLY A 287 2.76 -103.73 5.52
N ASN A 288 2.19 -103.56 4.33
CA ASN A 288 1.65 -104.66 3.54
C ASN A 288 2.72 -105.69 3.14
N ALA A 289 3.93 -105.25 2.79
CA ALA A 289 5.05 -106.14 2.50
C ALA A 289 5.47 -106.93 3.75
N LEU A 290 5.55 -106.25 4.91
CA LEU A 290 5.84 -106.90 6.19
C LEU A 290 4.80 -107.96 6.53
N GLU A 291 3.50 -107.67 6.38
CA GLU A 291 2.43 -108.64 6.61
C GLU A 291 2.55 -109.85 5.68
N ARG A 292 2.81 -109.64 4.39
CA ARG A 292 3.05 -110.74 3.43
C ARG A 292 4.22 -111.62 3.87
N THR A 293 5.36 -111.01 4.21
CA THR A 293 6.52 -111.77 4.69
C THR A 293 6.19 -112.54 5.97
N GLN A 294 5.43 -111.95 6.89
CA GLN A 294 5.02 -112.60 8.12
C GLN A 294 4.09 -113.81 7.86
N GLN A 295 3.17 -113.68 6.91
CA GLN A 295 2.33 -114.80 6.45
C GLN A 295 3.16 -115.91 5.80
N GLU A 296 4.13 -115.56 4.95
CA GLU A 296 5.06 -116.52 4.36
C GLU A 296 5.86 -117.24 5.44
N PHE A 297 6.42 -116.52 6.41
CA PHE A 297 7.13 -117.11 7.55
C PHE A 297 6.22 -118.06 8.36
N ALA A 298 4.96 -117.69 8.59
CA ALA A 298 3.98 -118.55 9.25
C ALA A 298 3.68 -119.82 8.43
N ALA A 299 3.54 -119.70 7.11
CA ALA A 299 3.35 -120.84 6.21
C ALA A 299 4.58 -121.76 6.18
N TYR A 300 5.79 -121.20 6.14
CA TYR A 300 7.04 -121.95 6.26
C TYR A 300 7.12 -122.68 7.60
N LYS A 301 6.74 -122.04 8.71
CA LYS A 301 6.69 -122.66 10.04
C LYS A 301 5.69 -123.83 10.08
N ALA A 302 4.49 -123.66 9.55
CA ALA A 302 3.48 -124.73 9.45
C ALA A 302 3.95 -125.89 8.56
N LYS A 303 4.61 -125.60 7.43
CA LYS A 303 5.21 -126.62 6.55
C LYS A 303 6.33 -127.38 7.27
N LYS A 304 7.20 -126.69 8.02
CA LYS A 304 8.23 -127.29 8.88
C LYS A 304 7.61 -128.20 9.93
N GLU A 305 6.52 -127.79 10.59
CA GLU A 305 5.81 -128.61 11.56
C GLU A 305 5.18 -129.86 10.94
N ARG A 306 4.57 -129.75 9.75
CA ARG A 306 4.05 -130.91 8.99
C ARG A 306 5.16 -131.90 8.63
N PHE A 307 6.29 -131.43 8.11
CA PHE A 307 7.44 -132.29 7.83
C PHE A 307 7.97 -132.96 9.10
N SER A 308 8.02 -132.24 10.23
CA SER A 308 8.41 -132.83 11.50
C SER A 308 7.48 -133.96 11.92
N ARG A 309 6.15 -133.77 11.84
CA ARG A 309 5.15 -134.81 12.13
C ARG A 309 5.26 -136.01 11.18
N TRP A 310 5.52 -135.75 9.90
CA TRP A 310 5.67 -136.79 8.87
C TRP A 310 6.94 -137.63 9.06
N ILE A 311 8.01 -137.07 9.61
CA ILE A 311 9.22 -137.84 9.95
C ILE A 311 9.00 -138.67 11.23
N HIS A 312 8.29 -138.14 12.21
CA HIS A 312 8.08 -138.83 13.50
C HIS A 312 7.06 -139.98 13.43
N MET A 313 6.05 -139.90 12.56
CA MET A 313 5.00 -140.94 12.43
C MET A 313 5.55 -142.30 11.95
N PRO A 314 6.33 -142.39 10.85
CA PRO A 314 6.93 -143.65 10.42
C PRO A 314 7.98 -144.18 11.41
N GLY A 315 8.74 -143.30 12.06
CA GLY A 315 9.71 -143.69 13.10
C GLY A 315 9.04 -144.35 14.30
N ALA A 316 7.90 -143.82 14.76
CA ALA A 316 7.11 -144.42 15.83
C ALA A 316 6.45 -145.75 15.40
N MET A 317 5.92 -145.84 14.17
CA MET A 317 5.33 -147.08 13.67
C MET A 317 6.37 -148.19 13.45
N MET A 318 7.56 -147.86 12.96
CA MET A 318 8.67 -148.83 12.86
C MET A 318 9.16 -149.29 14.23
N GLY A 319 9.22 -148.39 15.23
CA GLY A 319 9.56 -148.75 16.61
C GLY A 319 8.56 -149.73 17.23
N ILE A 320 7.25 -149.51 17.02
CA ILE A 320 6.20 -150.42 17.52
C ILE A 320 6.25 -151.78 16.79
N ALA A 321 6.48 -151.80 15.47
CA ALA A 321 6.58 -153.03 14.70
C ALA A 321 7.79 -153.89 15.09
N VAL A 322 8.96 -153.28 15.31
CA VAL A 322 10.16 -153.99 15.79
C VAL A 322 9.97 -154.51 17.22
N SER A 323 9.32 -153.73 18.09
CA SER A 323 9.00 -154.16 19.46
C SER A 323 8.04 -155.36 19.49
N ALA A 324 7.04 -155.38 18.61
CA ALA A 324 6.09 -156.48 18.48
C ALA A 324 6.75 -157.78 18.00
N ILE A 325 7.73 -157.69 17.09
CA ILE A 325 8.49 -158.86 16.59
C ILE A 325 9.41 -159.43 17.68
N ILE A 326 10.01 -158.58 18.53
CA ILE A 326 10.84 -159.01 19.67
C ILE A 326 9.99 -159.73 20.73
N LEU A 327 8.78 -159.24 21.02
CA LEU A 327 7.86 -159.86 21.99
C LEU A 327 7.26 -161.20 21.49
N TYR A 328 7.01 -161.34 20.19
CA TYR A 328 6.43 -162.56 19.63
C TYR A 328 7.46 -163.68 19.40
N SER A 329 8.76 -163.34 19.30
CA SER A 329 9.85 -164.31 19.04
C SER A 329 10.43 -164.94 20.33
N GLY A 330 9.91 -164.61 21.51
CA GLY A 330 10.37 -165.15 22.80
C GLY A 330 9.95 -166.60 23.09
N ALA A 331 9.26 -167.29 22.17
CA ALA A 331 8.60 -168.57 22.44
C ALA A 331 9.14 -169.80 21.67
N GLN A 332 10.23 -169.69 20.90
CA GLN A 332 10.86 -170.86 20.24
C GLN A 332 12.40 -170.79 20.23
N PRO A 333 13.11 -171.83 20.73
CA PRO A 333 14.57 -171.88 20.72
C PRO A 333 15.07 -172.56 19.45
N GLY A 334 15.67 -171.80 18.54
CA GLY A 334 16.38 -172.36 17.39
C GLY A 334 16.75 -171.33 16.33
N HIS A 335 18.05 -171.04 16.19
CA HIS A 335 18.73 -170.47 15.01
C HIS A 335 18.38 -169.04 14.52
N LEU A 336 17.67 -168.20 15.27
CA LEU A 336 17.39 -166.80 14.87
C LEU A 336 18.28 -165.72 15.54
N TYR A 337 19.12 -166.09 16.50
CA TYR A 337 19.93 -165.12 17.27
C TYR A 337 21.05 -164.44 16.45
N ASP A 338 21.59 -165.10 15.41
CA ASP A 338 22.69 -164.55 14.60
C ASP A 338 22.26 -163.50 13.57
N SER A 339 20.97 -163.42 13.24
CA SER A 339 20.43 -162.42 12.30
C SER A 339 19.71 -161.25 12.99
N LEU A 340 19.42 -161.35 14.30
CA LEU A 340 18.67 -160.33 15.04
C LEU A 340 19.57 -159.23 15.63
N ALA A 341 20.82 -159.56 15.98
CA ALA A 341 21.77 -158.59 16.54
C ALA A 341 22.10 -157.41 15.60
N PRO A 342 22.31 -157.62 14.27
CA PRO A 342 22.48 -156.51 13.33
C PRO A 342 21.21 -155.66 13.17
N ALA A 343 20.02 -156.27 13.24
CA ALA A 343 18.75 -155.58 13.10
C ALA A 343 18.42 -154.71 14.33
N ALA A 344 18.72 -155.20 15.54
CA ALA A 344 18.58 -154.44 16.77
C ALA A 344 19.59 -153.29 16.86
N LEU A 345 20.82 -153.48 16.37
CA LEU A 345 21.82 -152.41 16.24
C LEU A 345 21.40 -151.36 15.21
N LEU A 346 20.87 -151.76 14.05
CA LEU A 346 20.33 -150.82 13.08
C LEU A 346 19.13 -150.06 13.64
N GLY A 347 18.24 -150.72 14.37
CA GLY A 347 17.11 -150.09 15.05
C GLY A 347 17.55 -149.06 16.10
N SER A 348 18.56 -149.39 16.92
CA SER A 348 19.08 -148.47 17.94
C SER A 348 19.88 -147.30 17.35
N VAL A 349 20.63 -147.52 16.27
CA VAL A 349 21.34 -146.48 15.53
C VAL A 349 20.38 -145.51 14.85
N VAL A 350 19.31 -146.02 14.21
CA VAL A 350 18.27 -145.18 13.60
C VAL A 350 17.50 -144.39 14.67
N TYR A 351 17.23 -145.00 15.82
CA TYR A 351 16.60 -144.32 16.96
C TYR A 351 17.49 -143.21 17.53
N ALA A 352 18.79 -143.47 17.73
CA ALA A 352 19.76 -142.49 18.22
C ALA A 352 19.96 -141.31 17.24
N LEU A 353 20.03 -141.58 15.93
CA LEU A 353 20.10 -140.55 14.89
C LEU A 353 18.82 -139.70 14.85
N SER A 354 17.65 -140.32 15.01
CA SER A 354 16.37 -139.60 15.07
C SER A 354 16.29 -138.68 16.29
N HIS A 355 16.80 -139.10 17.45
CA HIS A 355 16.88 -138.26 18.65
C HIS A 355 17.91 -137.13 18.52
N MET A 356 19.07 -137.35 17.91
CA MET A 356 20.05 -136.27 17.67
C MET A 356 19.50 -135.19 16.71
N ILE A 357 18.76 -135.58 15.67
CA ILE A 357 18.13 -134.62 14.74
C ILE A 357 17.00 -133.83 15.44
N ALA A 358 16.28 -134.45 16.37
CA ALA A 358 15.26 -133.77 17.17
C ALA A 358 15.88 -132.76 18.16
N TYR A 359 17.02 -133.10 18.78
CA TYR A 359 17.69 -132.23 19.76
C TYR A 359 18.39 -131.04 19.12
N THR A 360 19.01 -131.22 17.95
CA THR A 360 19.68 -130.14 17.19
C THR A 360 18.72 -129.15 16.52
N ARG A 361 17.41 -129.42 16.49
CA ARG A 361 16.37 -128.50 15.99
C ARG A 361 15.74 -127.62 17.08
N LYS A 362 16.08 -127.83 18.35
CA LYS A 362 15.58 -127.07 19.51
C LYS A 362 16.58 -126.04 20.07
N ALA A 363 17.85 -126.13 19.69
CA ALA A 363 18.84 -125.04 19.76
C ALA A 363 18.78 -124.25 18.44
#